data_AF-A0AAX6G6P3-F1
#
_entry.id   AF-A0AAX6G6P3-F1
#
_cell.length_a   1.000
_cell.length_b   1.000
_cell.length_c   1.000
_cell.angle_alpha   90.00
_cell.angle_beta   90.00
_cell.angle_gamma   90.00
#
_symmetry.space_group_name_H-M   'P 1'
#
loop_
_entity.id
_entity.type
_entity.pdbx_description
1 polymer ?
#
loop_
_entity_poly.entity_id
_entity_poly.type
_entity_poly.pdbx_seq_one_letter_code
_entity_poly.pdbx_strand_id
1 'polypeptide(L)'
;MILQVSPPTPPLPPLKLLLRSPTPTSTTTVANPGLRFREKLHFLEHSLRVDPLSALSLNPSLRSAPLSSLLSLTSYLSSSFGLSPLDSGRVFRMYPHLLTCPDPDRTLTPVLHFLLGPADIPFPDLRRSVLRCPRLLVSSVDDQLAPALLFLRRLGFRSLSSQTALLLVSSVERTLLPKVRYLQSLGLSHRDTVRMVLRSPALLTFSIENNFKPKVEFLVGGMGRGVREVEAFPHYFSFSLERRIRPRHRLLVEGGAEGMSLAEMLKPSDGEFREKLLGIKLSIVGEEP
;
A
#
# COMPACT_ATOMS: atom_id res chain seq x y z
N MET A 1 -80.15 83.38 13.69
CA MET A 1 -78.82 83.94 13.97
C MET A 1 -77.80 82.84 13.85
N ILE A 2 -76.83 83.07 12.97
CA ILE A 2 -75.61 82.28 12.76
C ILE A 2 -74.79 82.28 14.06
N LEU A 3 -74.18 81.15 14.44
CA LEU A 3 -72.84 81.13 15.04
C LEU A 3 -72.18 79.75 14.84
N GLN A 4 -70.91 79.81 14.45
CA GLN A 4 -70.02 78.79 13.93
C GLN A 4 -69.23 78.02 15.02
N VAL A 5 -68.97 76.73 14.73
CA VAL A 5 -67.68 75.98 14.75
C VAL A 5 -66.83 75.99 16.04
N SER A 6 -66.51 74.81 16.61
CA SER A 6 -65.22 74.09 16.37
C SER A 6 -65.26 72.61 16.78
N PRO A 7 -64.47 71.71 16.15
CA PRO A 7 -64.63 70.26 16.25
C PRO A 7 -63.78 69.62 17.37
N PRO A 8 -64.18 68.47 17.94
CA PRO A 8 -63.29 67.64 18.75
C PRO A 8 -62.41 66.71 17.88
N THR A 9 -61.19 66.50 18.37
CA THR A 9 -60.08 65.71 17.85
C THR A 9 -60.43 64.23 17.54
N PRO A 10 -59.79 63.59 16.53
CA PRO A 10 -60.06 62.19 16.20
C PRO A 10 -59.46 61.22 17.23
N PRO A 11 -60.10 60.09 17.53
CA PRO A 11 -59.56 59.06 18.42
C PRO A 11 -58.43 58.27 17.73
N LEU A 12 -57.38 57.96 18.49
CA LEU A 12 -56.30 57.05 18.11
C LEU A 12 -56.84 55.63 17.84
N PRO A 13 -56.30 54.88 16.85
CA PRO A 13 -56.77 53.53 16.57
C PRO A 13 -56.33 52.53 17.66
N PRO A 14 -57.12 51.48 17.91
CA PRO A 14 -56.82 50.49 18.94
C PRO A 14 -55.67 49.58 18.53
N LEU A 15 -54.72 49.36 19.44
CA LEU A 15 -53.71 48.28 19.38
C LEU A 15 -54.43 46.92 19.38
N LYS A 16 -54.75 46.39 18.18
CA LYS A 16 -55.17 45.00 18.04
C LYS A 16 -53.95 44.10 18.23
N LEU A 17 -53.85 43.49 19.41
CA LEU A 17 -53.02 42.31 19.65
C LEU A 17 -53.38 41.24 18.61
N LEU A 18 -52.54 41.07 17.59
CA LEU A 18 -52.56 39.89 16.74
C LEU A 18 -51.93 38.73 17.52
N LEU A 19 -52.72 38.02 18.32
CA LEU A 19 -52.43 36.61 18.59
C LEU A 19 -52.62 35.85 17.27
N ARG A 20 -51.57 35.81 16.47
CA ARG A 20 -51.48 34.90 15.33
C ARG A 20 -51.07 33.54 15.90
N SER A 21 -52.02 32.60 15.90
CA SER A 21 -51.74 31.19 16.14
C SER A 21 -50.62 30.71 15.20
N PRO A 22 -49.65 29.92 15.68
CA PRO A 22 -48.62 29.37 14.81
C PRO A 22 -49.29 28.33 13.89
N THR A 23 -49.39 28.67 12.61
CA THR A 23 -49.50 27.68 11.54
C THR A 23 -48.32 26.70 11.67
N PRO A 24 -48.52 25.38 11.48
CA PRO A 24 -47.42 24.43 11.51
C PRO A 24 -46.57 24.68 10.27
N THR A 25 -45.56 25.55 10.40
CA THR A 25 -44.48 25.63 9.44
C THR A 25 -43.77 24.29 9.53
N SER A 26 -43.91 23.48 8.48
CA SER A 26 -43.04 22.33 8.25
C SER A 26 -41.61 22.87 8.19
N THR A 27 -40.93 22.87 9.33
CA THR A 27 -39.50 23.16 9.45
C THR A 27 -38.77 22.02 8.76
N THR A 28 -38.68 22.14 7.43
CA THR A 28 -37.66 21.45 6.67
C THR A 28 -36.35 22.00 7.22
N THR A 29 -35.68 21.22 8.04
CA THR A 29 -34.36 21.51 8.59
C THR A 29 -33.39 21.62 7.43
N VAL A 30 -33.25 22.83 6.87
CA VAL A 30 -32.20 23.18 5.92
C VAL A 30 -30.90 23.11 6.70
N ALA A 31 -30.31 21.92 6.77
CA ALA A 31 -29.10 21.68 7.54
C ALA A 31 -28.01 22.65 7.08
N ASN A 32 -27.52 23.42 8.06
CA ASN A 32 -26.56 24.49 7.87
C ASN A 32 -25.33 23.98 7.10
N PRO A 33 -24.99 24.55 5.92
CA PRO A 33 -23.85 24.11 5.13
C PRO A 33 -22.53 24.09 5.91
N GLY A 34 -22.34 25.04 6.83
CA GLY A 34 -21.17 25.08 7.71
C GLY A 34 -21.14 23.93 8.72
N LEU A 35 -22.30 23.51 9.25
CA LEU A 35 -22.38 22.36 10.14
C LEU A 35 -22.02 21.07 9.39
N ARG A 36 -22.60 20.84 8.21
CA ARG A 36 -22.28 19.68 7.35
C ARG A 36 -20.80 19.61 6.97
N PHE A 37 -20.19 20.77 6.72
CA PHE A 37 -18.76 20.84 6.46
C PHE A 37 -17.95 20.43 7.71
N ARG A 38 -18.29 20.95 8.90
CA ARG A 38 -17.63 20.58 10.16
C ARG A 38 -17.79 19.10 10.50
N GLU A 39 -18.97 18.52 10.29
CA GLU A 39 -19.22 17.07 10.46
C GLU A 39 -18.30 16.24 9.57
N LYS A 40 -18.11 16.65 8.30
CA LYS A 40 -17.17 15.99 7.39
C LYS A 40 -15.73 16.05 7.88
N LEU A 41 -15.28 17.20 8.38
CA LEU A 41 -13.92 17.30 8.93
C LEU A 41 -13.76 16.43 10.18
N HIS A 42 -14.77 16.44 11.06
CA HIS A 42 -14.78 15.59 12.25
C HIS A 42 -14.69 14.10 11.90
N PHE A 43 -15.44 13.64 10.89
CA PHE A 43 -15.38 12.26 10.40
C PHE A 43 -13.98 11.88 9.86
N LEU A 44 -13.37 12.75 9.05
CA LEU A 44 -12.01 12.54 8.55
C LEU A 44 -11.01 12.39 9.70
N GLU A 45 -11.06 13.28 10.69
CA GLU A 45 -10.11 13.31 11.79
C GLU A 45 -10.33 12.17 12.79
N HIS A 46 -11.57 11.94 13.23
CA HIS A 46 -11.86 11.04 14.35
C HIS A 46 -12.13 9.62 13.90
N SER A 47 -12.83 9.42 12.78
CA SER A 47 -13.19 8.08 12.28
C SER A 47 -12.10 7.51 11.38
N LEU A 48 -11.51 8.33 10.51
CA LEU A 48 -10.51 7.88 9.53
C LEU A 48 -9.07 8.19 9.93
N ARG A 49 -8.81 9.03 10.95
CA ARG A 49 -7.46 9.49 11.32
C ARG A 49 -6.71 10.11 10.14
N VAL A 50 -7.44 10.88 9.33
CA VAL A 50 -6.93 11.67 8.22
C VAL A 50 -6.94 13.13 8.64
N ASP A 51 -5.79 13.80 8.55
CA ASP A 51 -5.69 15.24 8.82
C ASP A 51 -6.54 16.02 7.80
N PRO A 52 -7.58 16.75 8.23
CA PRO A 52 -8.47 17.44 7.31
C PRO A 52 -7.76 18.53 6.48
N LEU A 53 -6.77 19.21 7.05
CA LEU A 53 -6.05 20.29 6.37
C LEU A 53 -5.21 19.74 5.21
N SER A 54 -4.44 18.69 5.48
CA SER A 54 -3.66 17.96 4.47
C SER A 54 -4.57 17.38 3.39
N ALA A 55 -5.69 16.76 3.76
CA ALA A 55 -6.65 16.20 2.81
C ALA A 55 -7.25 17.28 1.89
N LEU A 56 -7.62 18.44 2.41
CA LEU A 56 -8.14 19.57 1.62
C LEU A 56 -7.09 20.23 0.74
N SER A 57 -5.83 20.24 1.18
CA SER A 57 -4.70 20.76 0.41
C SER A 57 -4.39 19.86 -0.78
N LEU A 58 -4.30 18.54 -0.55
CA LEU A 58 -3.97 17.54 -1.57
C LEU A 58 -5.16 17.20 -2.48
N ASN A 59 -6.39 17.45 -2.03
CA ASN A 59 -7.61 17.27 -2.82
C ASN A 59 -8.61 18.42 -2.58
N PRO A 60 -8.45 19.57 -3.28
CA PRO A 60 -9.33 20.72 -3.10
C PRO A 60 -10.82 20.45 -3.37
N SER A 61 -11.13 19.48 -4.25
CA SER A 61 -12.50 19.08 -4.58
C SER A 61 -13.25 18.49 -3.37
N LEU A 62 -12.52 18.07 -2.33
CA LEU A 62 -13.11 17.59 -1.07
C LEU A 62 -13.95 18.67 -0.39
N ARG A 63 -13.75 19.97 -0.67
CA ARG A 63 -14.58 21.05 -0.13
C ARG A 63 -16.05 20.88 -0.49
N SER A 64 -16.34 20.63 -1.76
CA SER A 64 -17.70 20.47 -2.30
C SER A 64 -18.26 19.05 -2.18
N ALA A 65 -17.41 18.04 -1.96
CA ALA A 65 -17.87 16.67 -1.81
C ALA A 65 -18.76 16.47 -0.57
N PRO A 66 -19.91 15.79 -0.67
CA PRO A 66 -20.80 15.57 0.47
C PRO A 66 -20.26 14.48 1.40
N LEU A 67 -20.59 14.56 2.69
CA LEU A 67 -20.22 13.54 3.68
C LEU A 67 -20.81 12.16 3.33
N SER A 68 -21.99 12.11 2.72
CA SER A 68 -22.61 10.85 2.27
C SER A 68 -21.73 10.07 1.29
N SER A 69 -21.03 10.74 0.37
CA SER A 69 -20.11 10.07 -0.55
C SER A 69 -18.94 9.42 0.18
N LEU A 70 -18.38 10.09 1.20
CA LEU A 70 -17.31 9.53 2.04
C LEU A 70 -17.81 8.33 2.84
N LEU A 71 -19.00 8.44 3.44
CA LEU A 71 -19.62 7.34 4.17
C LEU A 71 -19.88 6.14 3.25
N SER A 72 -20.43 6.38 2.06
CA SER A 72 -20.65 5.35 1.04
C SER A 72 -19.36 4.66 0.65
N LEU A 73 -18.29 5.41 0.38
CA LEU A 73 -16.99 4.85 0.03
C LEU A 73 -16.40 4.02 1.18
N THR A 74 -16.46 4.51 2.42
CA THR A 74 -15.94 3.77 3.58
C THR A 74 -16.75 2.51 3.87
N SER A 75 -18.07 2.57 3.72
CA SER A 75 -18.95 1.40 3.83
C SER A 75 -18.63 0.37 2.75
N TYR A 76 -18.45 0.80 1.50
CA TYR A 76 -18.07 -0.06 0.39
C TYR A 76 -16.69 -0.72 0.60
N LEU A 77 -15.68 0.04 1.03
CA LEU A 77 -14.35 -0.51 1.35
C LEU A 77 -14.42 -1.52 2.51
N SER A 78 -15.32 -1.29 3.47
CA SER A 78 -15.53 -2.20 4.59
C SER A 78 -16.21 -3.50 4.15
N SER A 79 -17.32 -3.41 3.41
CA SER A 79 -18.08 -4.59 2.96
C SER A 79 -17.35 -5.40 1.89
N SER A 80 -16.72 -4.73 0.92
CA SER A 80 -16.17 -5.38 -0.27
C SER A 80 -14.70 -5.79 -0.12
N PHE A 81 -13.91 -5.00 0.60
CA PHE A 81 -12.47 -5.26 0.76
C PHE A 81 -12.07 -5.62 2.20
N GLY A 82 -13.01 -5.58 3.15
CA GLY A 82 -12.75 -5.85 4.57
C GLY A 82 -11.91 -4.79 5.27
N LEU A 83 -11.87 -3.55 4.76
CA LEU A 83 -11.09 -2.47 5.37
C LEU A 83 -11.85 -1.87 6.55
N SER A 84 -11.19 -1.77 7.70
CA SER A 84 -11.71 -0.95 8.80
C SER A 84 -11.66 0.55 8.44
N PRO A 85 -12.33 1.43 9.19
CA PRO A 85 -12.21 2.88 9.00
C PRO A 85 -10.75 3.36 9.08
N LEU A 86 -9.96 2.79 9.99
CA LEU A 86 -8.53 3.12 10.14
C LEU A 86 -7.71 2.65 8.93
N ASP A 87 -8.02 1.48 8.37
CA ASP A 87 -7.40 0.99 7.15
C ASP A 87 -7.71 1.92 5.96
N SER A 88 -8.97 2.30 5.82
CA SER A 88 -9.43 3.24 4.79
C SER A 88 -8.71 4.58 4.91
N GLY A 89 -8.56 5.10 6.13
CA GLY A 89 -7.78 6.30 6.40
C GLY A 89 -6.31 6.22 5.98
N ARG A 90 -5.66 5.05 6.13
CA ARG A 90 -4.30 4.82 5.61
C ARG A 90 -4.27 4.90 4.09
N VAL A 91 -5.26 4.30 3.41
CA VAL A 91 -5.39 4.38 1.94
C VAL A 91 -5.58 5.82 1.50
N PHE A 92 -6.49 6.58 2.11
CA PHE A 92 -6.79 7.95 1.71
C PHE A 92 -5.61 8.91 1.94
N ARG A 93 -4.79 8.70 2.97
CA ARG A 93 -3.54 9.47 3.14
C ARG A 93 -2.57 9.25 1.99
N MET A 94 -2.52 8.04 1.43
CA MET A 94 -1.67 7.73 0.27
C MET A 94 -2.30 8.18 -1.05
N TYR A 95 -3.63 8.15 -1.14
CA TYR A 95 -4.40 8.48 -2.34
C TYR A 95 -5.57 9.43 -2.02
N PRO A 96 -5.30 10.72 -1.77
CA PRO A 96 -6.32 11.69 -1.35
C PRO A 96 -7.45 11.91 -2.35
N HIS A 97 -7.20 11.66 -3.64
CA HIS A 97 -8.20 11.77 -4.70
C HIS A 97 -9.36 10.76 -4.50
N LEU A 98 -9.13 9.63 -3.83
CA LEU A 98 -10.20 8.67 -3.52
C LEU A 98 -11.26 9.26 -2.58
N LEU A 99 -10.92 10.28 -1.77
CA LEU A 99 -11.89 10.95 -0.90
C LEU A 99 -13.03 11.64 -1.69
N THR A 100 -12.84 11.86 -2.99
CA THR A 100 -13.86 12.39 -3.89
C THR A 100 -14.21 11.44 -5.02
N CYS A 101 -14.03 10.12 -4.78
CA CYS A 101 -14.50 9.07 -5.66
C CYS A 101 -16.02 9.25 -5.93
N PRO A 102 -16.44 9.47 -7.19
CA PRO A 102 -17.85 9.77 -7.51
C PRO A 102 -18.78 8.60 -7.21
N ASP A 103 -18.33 7.40 -7.55
CA ASP A 103 -19.09 6.16 -7.44
C ASP A 103 -18.10 5.01 -7.10
N PRO A 104 -18.07 4.55 -5.84
CA PRO A 104 -17.23 3.45 -5.40
C PRO A 104 -17.50 2.15 -6.15
N ASP A 105 -18.77 1.84 -6.44
CA ASP A 105 -19.16 0.63 -7.14
C ASP A 105 -18.61 0.66 -8.56
N ARG A 106 -18.81 1.75 -9.30
CA ARG A 106 -18.28 1.86 -10.68
C ARG A 106 -16.75 1.90 -10.73
N THR A 107 -16.10 2.50 -9.74
CA THR A 107 -14.65 2.75 -9.76
C THR A 107 -13.84 1.57 -9.21
N LEU A 108 -14.31 0.94 -8.13
CA LEU A 108 -13.54 -0.07 -7.40
C LEU A 108 -14.02 -1.50 -7.65
N THR A 109 -15.26 -1.72 -8.11
CA THR A 109 -15.74 -3.08 -8.45
C THR A 109 -14.90 -3.76 -9.53
N PRO A 110 -14.47 -3.09 -10.62
CA PRO A 110 -13.61 -3.73 -11.61
C PRO A 110 -12.30 -4.25 -11.00
N VAL A 111 -11.70 -3.47 -10.09
CA VAL A 111 -10.50 -3.88 -9.35
C VAL A 111 -10.81 -5.05 -8.42
N LEU A 112 -11.91 -4.98 -7.66
CA LEU A 112 -12.32 -6.07 -6.76
C LEU A 112 -12.51 -7.39 -7.52
N HIS A 113 -13.28 -7.36 -8.60
CA HIS A 113 -13.55 -8.51 -9.46
C HIS A 113 -12.25 -9.06 -10.08
N PHE A 114 -11.36 -8.18 -10.53
CA PHE A 114 -10.05 -8.58 -11.03
C PHE A 114 -9.21 -9.30 -9.96
N LEU A 115 -9.16 -8.75 -8.74
CA LEU A 115 -8.33 -9.28 -7.65
C LEU A 115 -8.84 -10.63 -7.14
N LEU A 116 -10.16 -10.79 -7.00
CA LEU A 116 -10.78 -12.03 -6.52
C LEU A 116 -10.93 -13.10 -7.62
N GLY A 117 -11.10 -12.68 -8.88
CA GLY A 117 -11.27 -13.58 -10.02
C GLY A 117 -9.93 -13.89 -10.71
N PRO A 118 -9.56 -13.19 -11.80
CA PRO A 118 -8.33 -13.46 -12.57
C PRO A 118 -7.04 -13.57 -11.75
N ALA A 119 -6.84 -12.67 -10.78
CA ALA A 119 -5.64 -12.68 -9.93
C ALA A 119 -5.68 -13.77 -8.86
N ASP A 120 -6.86 -14.34 -8.58
CA ASP A 120 -7.09 -15.44 -7.65
C ASP A 120 -6.49 -15.16 -6.27
N ILE A 121 -6.72 -13.95 -5.75
CA ILE A 121 -6.35 -13.58 -4.38
C ILE A 121 -7.49 -14.00 -3.46
N PRO A 122 -7.26 -14.89 -2.48
CA PRO A 122 -8.30 -15.28 -1.54
C PRO A 122 -8.86 -14.06 -0.78
N PHE A 123 -10.17 -14.02 -0.54
CA PHE A 123 -10.81 -12.92 0.19
C PHE A 123 -10.15 -12.59 1.55
N PRO A 124 -9.73 -13.57 2.39
CA PRO A 124 -9.02 -13.28 3.64
C PRO A 124 -7.69 -12.54 3.47
N ASP A 125 -7.09 -12.63 2.27
CA ASP A 125 -5.82 -12.00 1.91
C ASP A 125 -6.02 -10.64 1.22
N LEU A 126 -7.25 -10.32 0.77
CA LEU A 126 -7.56 -9.10 0.03
C LEU A 126 -7.23 -7.85 0.86
N ARG A 127 -7.73 -7.76 2.10
CA ARG A 127 -7.42 -6.65 3.02
C ARG A 127 -5.91 -6.47 3.19
N ARG A 128 -5.17 -7.57 3.41
CA ARG A 128 -3.70 -7.54 3.60
C ARG A 128 -2.98 -7.11 2.33
N SER A 129 -3.47 -7.52 1.17
CA SER A 129 -2.94 -7.14 -0.15
C SER A 129 -3.08 -5.64 -0.39
N VAL A 130 -4.28 -5.09 -0.17
CA VAL A 130 -4.57 -3.65 -0.30
C VAL A 130 -3.76 -2.84 0.70
N LEU A 131 -3.67 -3.25 1.96
CA LEU A 131 -2.88 -2.52 2.96
C LEU A 131 -1.38 -2.52 2.69
N ARG A 132 -0.85 -3.59 2.09
CA ARG A 132 0.56 -3.66 1.66
C ARG A 132 0.81 -2.81 0.42
N CYS A 133 -0.16 -2.75 -0.49
CA CYS A 133 -0.05 -1.96 -1.71
C CYS A 133 -1.38 -1.27 -2.05
N PRO A 134 -1.68 -0.10 -1.45
CA PRO A 134 -2.95 0.58 -1.72
C PRO A 134 -3.08 1.06 -3.17
N ARG A 135 -1.96 1.10 -3.91
CA ARG A 135 -1.91 1.36 -5.34
C ARG A 135 -2.77 0.40 -6.16
N LEU A 136 -3.06 -0.79 -5.64
CA LEU A 136 -3.96 -1.75 -6.28
C LEU A 136 -5.34 -1.14 -6.57
N LEU A 137 -5.85 -0.29 -5.68
CA LEU A 137 -7.18 0.32 -5.80
C LEU A 137 -7.29 1.41 -6.86
N VAL A 138 -6.16 2.01 -7.25
CA VAL A 138 -6.11 3.17 -8.16
C VAL A 138 -5.41 2.83 -9.48
N SER A 139 -5.03 1.57 -9.69
CA SER A 139 -4.37 1.12 -10.91
C SER A 139 -5.41 0.64 -11.91
N SER A 140 -5.26 1.01 -13.19
CA SER A 140 -6.10 0.51 -14.27
C SER A 140 -6.02 -1.01 -14.36
N VAL A 141 -7.17 -1.68 -14.43
CA VAL A 141 -7.24 -3.13 -14.62
C VAL A 141 -6.63 -3.47 -15.98
N ASP A 142 -7.05 -2.77 -17.03
CA ASP A 142 -6.70 -3.10 -18.41
C ASP A 142 -5.26 -2.72 -18.77
N ASP A 143 -4.79 -1.56 -18.30
CA ASP A 143 -3.48 -1.03 -18.71
C ASP A 143 -2.33 -1.47 -17.79
N GLN A 144 -2.64 -1.89 -16.57
CA GLN A 144 -1.63 -2.17 -15.54
C GLN A 144 -1.78 -3.54 -14.90
N LEU A 145 -2.92 -3.82 -14.26
CA LEU A 145 -3.05 -5.04 -13.44
C LEU A 145 -3.10 -6.32 -14.31
N ALA A 146 -3.92 -6.33 -15.36
CA ALA A 146 -4.08 -7.48 -16.24
C ALA A 146 -2.82 -7.81 -17.06
N PRO A 147 -2.12 -6.85 -17.68
CA PRO A 147 -0.86 -7.12 -18.37
C PRO A 147 0.23 -7.66 -17.43
N ALA A 148 0.32 -7.10 -16.21
CA ALA A 148 1.25 -7.59 -15.19
C ALA A 148 0.90 -9.03 -14.76
N LEU A 149 -0.38 -9.32 -14.53
CA LEU A 149 -0.84 -10.67 -14.23
C LEU A 149 -0.48 -11.65 -15.35
N LEU A 150 -0.76 -11.32 -16.61
CA LEU A 150 -0.43 -12.16 -17.75
C LEU A 150 1.06 -12.49 -17.81
N PHE A 151 1.92 -11.50 -17.58
CA PHE A 151 3.36 -11.71 -17.49
C PHE A 151 3.73 -12.65 -16.34
N LEU A 152 3.15 -12.46 -15.15
CA LEU A 152 3.38 -13.35 -14.00
C LEU A 152 2.88 -14.78 -14.28
N ARG A 153 1.74 -14.95 -14.96
CA ARG A 153 1.25 -16.27 -15.39
C ARG A 153 2.24 -16.95 -16.34
N ARG A 154 2.82 -16.20 -17.29
CA ARG A 154 3.86 -16.71 -18.21
C ARG A 154 5.15 -17.12 -17.47
N LEU A 155 5.47 -16.46 -16.36
CA LEU A 155 6.55 -16.88 -15.46
C LEU A 155 6.17 -18.09 -14.57
N GLY A 156 4.92 -18.55 -14.59
CA GLY A 156 4.47 -19.72 -13.83
C GLY A 156 3.81 -19.42 -12.48
N PHE A 157 3.46 -18.17 -12.17
CA PHE A 157 2.69 -17.84 -10.96
C PHE A 157 1.26 -18.38 -11.10
N ARG A 158 0.90 -19.38 -10.29
CA ARG A 158 -0.42 -20.05 -10.31
C ARG A 158 -1.46 -19.41 -9.39
N SER A 159 -1.04 -18.71 -8.35
CA SER A 159 -1.91 -17.87 -7.52
C SER A 159 -1.06 -16.73 -6.96
N LEU A 160 -1.72 -15.66 -6.53
CA LEU A 160 -1.06 -14.53 -5.90
C LEU A 160 -1.43 -14.47 -4.42
N SER A 161 -0.42 -14.35 -3.57
CA SER A 161 -0.61 -14.06 -2.15
C SER A 161 -0.63 -12.56 -1.90
N SER A 162 -0.94 -12.17 -0.67
CA SER A 162 -0.79 -10.78 -0.23
C SER A 162 0.62 -10.21 -0.35
N GLN A 163 1.67 -11.03 -0.48
CA GLN A 163 3.04 -10.56 -0.73
C GLN A 163 3.32 -10.34 -2.21
N THR A 164 2.74 -11.16 -3.10
CA THR A 164 3.00 -11.06 -4.55
C THR A 164 2.01 -10.16 -5.27
N ALA A 165 0.86 -9.83 -4.66
CA ALA A 165 -0.12 -8.91 -5.23
C ALA A 165 0.48 -7.54 -5.63
N LEU A 166 1.49 -7.05 -4.90
CA LEU A 166 2.18 -5.79 -5.23
C LEU A 166 2.89 -5.82 -6.60
N LEU A 167 3.18 -7.01 -7.14
CA LEU A 167 3.79 -7.13 -8.47
C LEU A 167 2.82 -6.70 -9.58
N LEU A 168 1.50 -6.74 -9.33
CA LEU A 168 0.47 -6.34 -10.31
C LEU A 168 0.54 -4.86 -10.66
N VAL A 169 1.04 -4.01 -9.76
CA VAL A 169 1.18 -2.56 -10.00
C VAL A 169 2.55 -2.20 -10.62
N SER A 170 3.37 -3.19 -10.93
CA SER A 170 4.68 -2.98 -11.55
C SER A 170 4.58 -3.05 -13.07
N SER A 171 5.26 -2.14 -13.76
CA SER A 171 5.33 -2.18 -15.23
C SER A 171 6.08 -3.43 -15.69
N VAL A 172 5.50 -4.16 -16.64
CA VAL A 172 6.16 -5.33 -17.24
C VAL A 172 7.47 -4.90 -17.91
N GLU A 173 7.39 -3.95 -18.84
CA GLU A 173 8.53 -3.53 -19.67
C GLU A 173 9.60 -2.77 -18.89
N ARG A 174 9.20 -1.91 -17.96
CA ARG A 174 10.12 -1.02 -17.24
C ARG A 174 10.62 -1.61 -15.92
N THR A 175 10.00 -2.66 -15.40
CA THR A 175 10.33 -3.16 -14.05
C THR A 175 10.49 -4.68 -14.00
N LEU A 176 9.47 -5.46 -14.34
CA LEU A 176 9.50 -6.91 -14.11
C LEU A 176 10.43 -7.63 -15.10
N LEU A 177 10.29 -7.35 -16.40
CA LEU A 177 11.08 -7.97 -17.46
C LEU A 177 12.58 -7.62 -17.37
N PRO A 178 12.99 -6.37 -17.10
CA PRO A 178 14.41 -6.04 -16.90
C PRO A 178 15.06 -6.84 -15.76
N LYS A 179 14.33 -7.11 -14.67
CA LYS A 179 14.86 -7.91 -13.55
C LYS A 179 15.07 -9.37 -13.95
N VAL A 180 14.13 -9.95 -14.69
CA VAL A 180 14.28 -11.31 -15.24
C VAL A 180 15.48 -11.37 -16.20
N ARG A 181 15.60 -10.41 -17.12
CA ARG A 181 16.71 -10.33 -18.09
C ARG A 181 18.06 -10.16 -17.40
N TYR A 182 18.13 -9.33 -16.36
CA TYR A 182 19.35 -9.18 -15.58
C TYR A 182 19.79 -10.51 -14.97
N LEU A 183 18.88 -11.24 -14.32
CA LEU A 183 19.19 -12.55 -13.74
C LEU A 183 19.65 -13.57 -14.79
N GLN A 184 19.10 -13.51 -16.00
CA GLN A 184 19.57 -14.33 -17.13
C GLN A 184 20.97 -13.92 -17.62
N SER A 185 21.28 -12.61 -17.65
CA SER A 185 22.60 -12.11 -18.06
C SER A 185 23.74 -12.55 -17.14
N LEU A 186 23.41 -13.06 -15.95
CA LEU A 186 24.36 -13.69 -15.04
C LEU A 186 24.80 -15.11 -15.47
N GLY A 187 24.32 -15.59 -16.62
CA GLY A 187 24.59 -16.94 -17.12
C GLY A 187 23.60 -18.01 -16.64
N LEU A 188 22.49 -17.61 -16.02
CA LEU A 188 21.40 -18.51 -15.62
C LEU A 188 20.51 -18.81 -16.83
N SER A 189 20.11 -20.08 -16.99
CA SER A 189 19.14 -20.44 -18.03
C SER A 189 17.79 -19.79 -17.75
N HIS A 190 16.94 -19.67 -18.78
CA HIS A 190 15.57 -19.17 -18.59
C HIS A 190 14.79 -20.01 -17.57
N ARG A 191 14.91 -21.34 -17.65
CA ARG A 191 14.23 -22.28 -16.75
C ARG A 191 14.68 -22.09 -15.31
N ASP A 192 15.97 -21.91 -15.09
CA ASP A 192 16.56 -21.75 -13.76
C ASP A 192 16.22 -20.38 -13.16
N THR A 193 16.25 -19.33 -13.99
CA THR A 193 15.77 -17.99 -13.60
C THR A 193 14.31 -18.02 -13.17
N VAL A 194 13.44 -18.65 -13.95
CA VAL A 194 12.01 -18.80 -13.60
C VAL A 194 11.84 -19.55 -12.28
N ARG A 195 12.52 -20.70 -12.13
CA ARG A 195 12.49 -21.48 -10.88
C ARG A 195 12.97 -20.68 -9.67
N MET A 196 14.01 -19.87 -9.86
CA MET A 196 14.55 -18.98 -8.83
C MET A 196 13.52 -17.91 -8.42
N VAL A 197 12.90 -17.23 -9.39
CA VAL A 197 11.88 -16.20 -9.15
C VAL A 197 10.63 -16.77 -8.49
N LEU A 198 10.18 -17.97 -8.87
CA LEU A 198 9.03 -18.62 -8.24
C LEU A 198 9.30 -18.99 -6.78
N ARG A 199 10.53 -19.44 -6.45
CA ARG A 199 10.94 -19.70 -5.06
C ARG A 199 11.16 -18.44 -4.24
N SER A 200 11.50 -17.32 -4.89
CA SER A 200 11.72 -16.04 -4.21
C SER A 200 11.14 -14.86 -5.02
N PRO A 201 9.82 -14.64 -4.97
CA PRO A 201 9.17 -13.56 -5.73
C PRO A 201 9.67 -12.16 -5.35
N ALA A 202 10.24 -12.00 -4.15
CA ALA A 202 10.86 -10.76 -3.68
C ALA A 202 11.98 -10.25 -4.61
N LEU A 203 12.61 -11.13 -5.39
CA LEU A 203 13.57 -10.72 -6.42
C LEU A 203 12.99 -9.69 -7.40
N LEU A 204 11.70 -9.79 -7.71
CA LEU A 204 11.03 -8.86 -8.61
C LEU A 204 10.75 -7.50 -7.97
N THR A 205 11.07 -7.30 -6.69
CA THR A 205 10.90 -6.02 -5.97
C THR A 205 12.22 -5.28 -5.79
N PHE A 206 13.35 -5.98 -5.77
CA PHE A 206 14.67 -5.36 -5.60
C PHE A 206 15.12 -4.53 -6.81
N SER A 207 15.98 -3.55 -6.55
CA SER A 207 16.60 -2.71 -7.59
C SER A 207 17.76 -3.44 -8.23
N ILE A 208 17.90 -3.32 -9.56
CA ILE A 208 19.06 -3.87 -10.27
C ILE A 208 20.32 -3.13 -9.83
N GLU A 209 20.31 -1.80 -9.91
CA GLU A 209 21.47 -0.95 -9.61
C GLU A 209 21.83 -0.93 -8.12
N ASN A 210 20.83 -0.83 -7.24
CA ASN A 210 21.08 -0.62 -5.81
C ASN A 210 21.08 -1.91 -4.97
N ASN A 211 20.79 -3.06 -5.59
CA ASN A 211 20.76 -4.34 -4.86
C ASN A 211 21.45 -5.46 -5.65
N PHE A 212 21.00 -5.77 -6.86
CA PHE A 212 21.55 -6.92 -7.58
C PHE A 212 23.02 -6.74 -7.97
N LYS A 213 23.35 -5.68 -8.72
CA LYS A 213 24.72 -5.41 -9.19
C LYS A 213 25.76 -5.40 -8.06
N PRO A 214 25.65 -4.55 -7.01
CA PRO A 214 26.67 -4.47 -5.98
C PRO A 214 26.84 -5.78 -5.20
N LYS A 215 25.77 -6.58 -5.06
CA LYS A 215 25.84 -7.87 -4.38
C LYS A 215 26.43 -8.96 -5.28
N VAL A 216 26.12 -8.98 -6.58
CA VAL A 216 26.77 -9.91 -7.52
C VAL A 216 28.26 -9.59 -7.65
N GLU A 217 28.61 -8.31 -7.77
CA GLU A 217 30.01 -7.85 -7.81
C GLU A 217 30.77 -8.28 -6.56
N PHE A 218 30.17 -8.10 -5.38
CA PHE A 218 30.81 -8.55 -4.14
C PHE A 218 30.87 -10.08 -4.05
N LEU A 219 29.84 -10.82 -4.50
CA LEU A 219 29.88 -12.27 -4.50
C LEU A 219 31.04 -12.82 -5.34
N VAL A 220 31.19 -12.30 -6.57
CA VAL A 220 32.19 -12.80 -7.51
C VAL A 220 33.57 -12.23 -7.21
N GLY A 221 33.70 -10.90 -7.18
CA GLY A 221 35.00 -10.24 -7.00
C GLY A 221 35.44 -10.15 -5.54
N GLY A 222 34.50 -9.97 -4.61
CA GLY A 222 34.81 -9.83 -3.19
C GLY A 222 34.97 -11.15 -2.45
N MET A 223 34.10 -12.12 -2.74
CA MET A 223 34.09 -13.43 -2.05
C MET A 223 34.71 -14.56 -2.88
N GLY A 224 35.05 -14.32 -4.16
CA GLY A 224 35.58 -15.35 -5.06
C GLY A 224 34.57 -16.45 -5.41
N ARG A 225 33.27 -16.19 -5.29
CA ARG A 225 32.21 -17.20 -5.35
C ARG A 225 31.47 -17.20 -6.69
N GLY A 226 30.94 -18.36 -7.05
CA GLY A 226 30.25 -18.56 -8.31
C GLY A 226 28.83 -18.00 -8.29
N VAL A 227 28.39 -17.41 -9.42
CA VAL A 227 27.04 -16.83 -9.52
C VAL A 227 25.93 -17.88 -9.38
N ARG A 228 26.20 -19.15 -9.68
CA ARG A 228 25.24 -20.25 -9.46
C ARG A 228 24.80 -20.39 -8.00
N GLU A 229 25.57 -19.87 -7.05
CA GLU A 229 25.17 -19.92 -5.64
C GLU A 229 23.97 -19.03 -5.32
N VAL A 230 23.75 -17.94 -6.05
CA VAL A 230 22.52 -17.15 -5.87
C VAL A 230 21.30 -17.85 -6.44
N GLU A 231 21.48 -18.74 -7.42
CA GLU A 231 20.40 -19.62 -7.87
C GLU A 231 20.01 -20.59 -6.77
N ALA A 232 20.99 -21.24 -6.12
CA ALA A 232 20.72 -22.15 -5.00
C ALA A 232 20.11 -21.40 -3.80
N PHE A 233 20.58 -20.18 -3.53
CA PHE A 233 20.16 -19.36 -2.39
C PHE A 233 19.75 -17.91 -2.78
N PRO A 234 18.55 -17.71 -3.33
CA PRO A 234 18.15 -16.40 -3.86
C PRO A 234 17.92 -15.34 -2.78
N HIS A 235 17.70 -15.78 -1.54
CA HIS A 235 17.57 -14.92 -0.36
C HIS A 235 18.85 -14.13 -0.07
N TYR A 236 19.98 -14.47 -0.70
CA TYR A 236 21.19 -13.65 -0.71
C TYR A 236 20.89 -12.16 -0.98
N PHE A 237 20.03 -11.88 -1.96
CA PHE A 237 19.63 -10.51 -2.32
C PHE A 237 18.76 -9.80 -1.28
N SER A 238 18.23 -10.52 -0.29
CA SER A 238 17.45 -9.95 0.81
C SER A 238 18.31 -9.48 1.97
N PHE A 239 19.55 -9.98 2.12
CA PHE A 239 20.44 -9.57 3.21
C PHE A 239 21.17 -8.27 2.90
N SER A 240 21.42 -7.45 3.93
CA SER A 240 22.19 -6.21 3.78
C SER A 240 23.64 -6.55 3.39
N LEU A 241 24.12 -5.92 2.32
CA LEU A 241 25.51 -6.06 1.88
C LEU A 241 26.47 -5.59 2.98
N GLU A 242 26.26 -4.38 3.48
CA GLU A 242 27.13 -3.73 4.46
C GLU A 242 26.97 -4.26 5.88
N ARG A 243 25.74 -4.58 6.30
CA ARG A 243 25.49 -4.97 7.71
C ARG A 243 25.59 -6.48 7.97
N ARG A 244 25.56 -7.33 6.93
CA ARG A 244 25.51 -8.79 7.13
C ARG A 244 26.44 -9.56 6.20
N ILE A 245 26.40 -9.30 4.90
CA ILE A 245 27.18 -10.08 3.93
C ILE A 245 28.69 -9.80 4.10
N ARG A 246 29.13 -8.54 4.03
CA ARG A 246 30.55 -8.19 4.18
C ARG A 246 31.13 -8.55 5.55
N PRO A 247 30.49 -8.22 6.69
CA PRO A 247 31.06 -8.54 8.00
C PRO A 247 31.21 -10.04 8.21
N ARG A 248 30.23 -10.85 7.79
CA ARG A 248 30.32 -12.31 7.93
C ARG A 248 31.37 -12.91 7.01
N HIS A 249 31.53 -12.38 5.79
CA HIS A 249 32.56 -12.89 4.88
C HIS A 249 33.96 -12.66 5.47
N ARG A 250 34.22 -11.47 6.02
CA ARG A 250 35.48 -11.17 6.70
C ARG A 250 35.77 -12.16 7.84
N LEU A 251 34.77 -12.44 8.68
CA LEU A 251 34.92 -13.39 9.78
C LEU A 251 35.19 -14.83 9.31
N LEU A 252 34.65 -15.23 8.15
CA LEU A 252 34.96 -16.53 7.55
C LEU A 252 36.42 -16.59 7.09
N VAL A 253 36.91 -15.53 6.41
CA VAL A 253 38.31 -15.45 5.95
C VAL A 253 39.28 -15.44 7.13
N GLU A 254 39.04 -14.61 8.14
CA GLU A 254 39.83 -14.58 9.38
C GLU A 254 39.76 -15.89 10.18
N GLY A 255 38.82 -16.77 9.83
CA GLY A 255 38.59 -18.04 10.50
C GLY A 255 38.95 -19.28 9.71
N GLY A 256 39.43 -19.15 8.47
CA GLY A 256 39.68 -20.30 7.58
C GLY A 256 38.41 -21.09 7.25
N ALA A 257 37.24 -20.44 7.26
CA ALA A 257 35.93 -21.08 7.11
C ALA A 257 35.22 -20.68 5.80
N GLU A 258 35.98 -20.33 4.75
CA GLU A 258 35.45 -19.87 3.46
C GLU A 258 34.61 -20.92 2.72
N GLY A 259 34.73 -22.21 3.09
CA GLY A 259 33.93 -23.31 2.55
C GLY A 259 32.44 -23.26 2.91
N MET A 260 32.03 -22.39 3.84
CA MET A 260 30.63 -22.27 4.26
C MET A 260 29.71 -21.80 3.10
N SER A 261 28.55 -22.43 2.95
CA SER A 261 27.56 -22.02 1.95
C SER A 261 26.93 -20.66 2.30
N LEU A 262 26.37 -19.94 1.31
CA LEU A 262 25.65 -18.68 1.57
C LEU A 262 24.51 -18.86 2.58
N ALA A 263 23.84 -20.00 2.54
CA ALA A 263 22.71 -20.28 3.43
C ALA A 263 23.17 -20.42 4.89
N GLU A 264 24.25 -21.17 5.12
CA GLU A 264 24.85 -21.33 6.46
C GLU A 264 25.46 -20.04 6.96
N MET A 265 26.07 -19.27 6.07
CA MET A 265 26.65 -17.97 6.38
C MET A 265 25.58 -16.94 6.74
N LEU A 266 24.47 -16.88 6.02
CA LEU A 266 23.56 -15.73 6.07
C LEU A 266 22.23 -15.98 6.76
N LYS A 267 21.70 -17.21 6.82
CA LYS A 267 20.42 -17.48 7.52
C LYS A 267 20.50 -17.35 9.04
N PRO A 268 21.52 -17.92 9.72
CA PRO A 268 21.53 -17.99 11.19
C PRO A 268 21.55 -16.61 11.85
N SER A 269 21.08 -16.54 13.09
CA SER A 269 21.26 -15.35 13.94
C SER A 269 22.75 -15.02 14.14
N ASP A 270 23.08 -13.86 14.71
CA ASP A 270 24.48 -13.50 14.95
C ASP A 270 25.14 -14.44 15.99
N GLY A 271 24.38 -14.90 16.99
CA GLY A 271 24.85 -15.89 17.97
C GLY A 271 25.13 -17.24 17.32
N GLU A 272 24.14 -17.80 16.61
CA GLU A 272 24.27 -19.08 15.93
C GLU A 272 25.40 -19.08 14.89
N PHE A 273 25.58 -17.98 14.17
CA PHE A 273 26.69 -17.84 13.21
C PHE A 273 28.06 -17.88 13.91
N ARG A 274 28.20 -17.19 15.05
CA ARG A 274 29.45 -17.17 15.83
C ARG A 274 29.76 -18.54 16.42
N GLU A 275 28.75 -19.24 16.96
CA GLU A 275 28.92 -20.60 17.48
C GLU A 275 29.40 -21.56 16.38
N LYS A 276 28.78 -21.52 15.20
CA LYS A 276 29.23 -22.31 14.05
C LYS A 276 30.67 -22.00 13.65
N LEU A 277 31.03 -20.71 13.60
CA LEU A 277 32.38 -20.29 13.26
C LEU A 277 33.41 -20.79 14.28
N LEU A 278 33.10 -20.73 15.58
CA LEU A 278 33.95 -21.26 16.65
C LEU A 278 34.11 -22.78 16.53
N GLY A 279 33.03 -23.51 16.25
CA GLY A 279 33.08 -24.96 16.03
C GLY A 279 34.05 -25.34 14.90
N ILE A 280 34.00 -24.62 13.77
CA ILE A 280 34.91 -24.85 12.64
C ILE A 280 36.36 -24.53 13.01
N LYS A 281 36.60 -23.41 13.72
CA LYS A 281 37.95 -23.06 14.19
C LYS A 281 38.53 -24.13 15.12
N LEU A 282 37.73 -24.65 16.04
CA LEU A 282 38.17 -25.70 16.98
C LEU A 282 38.48 -27.01 16.26
N SER A 283 37.71 -27.38 15.22
CA SER A 283 38.03 -28.58 14.42
C SER A 283 39.30 -28.42 13.60
N ILE A 284 39.62 -27.21 13.11
CA ILE A 284 40.86 -26.96 12.35
C ILE A 284 42.09 -27.04 13.27
N VAL A 285 41.99 -26.53 14.50
CA VAL A 285 43.10 -26.56 15.48
C VAL A 285 43.33 -27.95 16.07
N GLY A 286 42.30 -28.80 16.11
CA GLY A 286 42.40 -30.18 16.62
C GLY A 286 43.05 -31.20 15.68
N GLU A 287 43.39 -30.81 14.44
CA GLU A 287 43.99 -31.68 13.42
C GLU A 287 45.51 -31.47 13.21
N GLU A 288 46.20 -30.67 14.03
CA GLU A 288 47.67 -30.59 13.96
C GLU A 288 48.36 -31.74 14.73
N PRO A 289 49.21 -32.57 14.06
CA PRO A 289 49.94 -33.68 14.67
C PRO A 289 51.17 -33.27 15.48
#